data_AF-A0A0C3CKP2-F1
#
_entry.id   AF-A0A0C3CKP2-F1
#
_cell.length_a   1.000
_cell.length_b   1.000
_cell.length_c   1.000
_cell.angle_alpha   90.00
_cell.angle_beta   90.00
_cell.angle_gamma   90.00
#
_symmetry.space_group_name_H-M   'P 1'
#
loop_
_entity.id
_entity.type
_entity.pdbx_description
1 polymer ?
#
loop_
_entity_poly.entity_id
_entity_poly.type
_entity_poly.pdbx_seq_one_letter_code
_entity_poly.pdbx_strand_id
1 'polypeptide(L)'
;MISDPASSRFISWTELGTSFVVSNVGEFSRSILGSHFKHNNFSSFVRQLNMYGFHKINRTPRSQRTSTDAQTWEFSHHKFLRGRPDLLDEIKRKALDPDP
;
A
#
# COMPACT_ATOMS: atom_id res chain seq x y z
N MET A 1 6.60 9.72 -0.38
CA MET A 1 6.54 8.26 -0.13
C MET A 1 6.74 7.51 -1.44
N ILE A 2 5.73 7.02 -2.18
CA ILE A 2 5.98 6.15 -3.35
C ILE A 2 6.82 6.75 -4.49
N SER A 3 6.80 8.08 -4.67
CA SER A 3 7.63 8.77 -5.67
C SER A 3 9.04 9.13 -5.16
N ASP A 4 9.35 8.83 -3.90
CA ASP A 4 10.64 9.13 -3.28
C ASP A 4 11.64 8.00 -3.53
N PRO A 5 12.77 8.25 -4.23
CA PRO A 5 13.81 7.27 -4.48
C PRO A 5 14.34 6.60 -3.21
N ALA A 6 14.39 7.32 -2.07
CA ALA A 6 14.87 6.77 -0.80
C ALA A 6 13.98 5.63 -0.27
N SER A 7 12.70 5.62 -0.64
CA SER A 7 11.73 4.61 -0.21
C SER A 7 11.51 3.48 -1.22
N SER A 8 12.12 3.57 -2.42
CA SER A 8 11.92 2.65 -3.55
C SER A 8 12.20 1.18 -3.24
N ARG A 9 13.04 0.90 -2.24
CA ARG A 9 13.36 -0.45 -1.76
C ARG A 9 12.22 -1.09 -0.95
N PHE A 10 11.36 -0.27 -0.36
CA PHE A 10 10.27 -0.72 0.51
C PHE A 10 8.90 -0.53 -0.12
N ILE A 11 8.73 0.51 -0.94
CA ILE A 11 7.48 0.78 -1.63
C ILE A 11 7.75 1.26 -3.06
N SER A 12 7.13 0.61 -4.03
CA SER A 12 7.36 0.93 -5.44
C SER A 12 6.13 0.66 -6.30
N TRP A 13 6.04 1.35 -7.43
CA TRP A 13 5.05 1.07 -8.46
C TRP A 13 5.36 -0.26 -9.15
N THR A 14 4.32 -0.98 -9.56
CA THR A 14 4.48 -2.06 -10.53
C THR A 14 4.88 -1.51 -11.90
N GLU A 15 5.36 -2.37 -12.79
CA GLU A 15 5.82 -1.97 -14.13
C GLU A 15 4.75 -1.19 -14.90
N LEU A 16 3.51 -1.66 -14.83
CA LEU A 16 2.34 -1.04 -15.45
C LEU A 16 1.88 0.24 -14.73
N GLY A 17 2.32 0.47 -13.49
CA GLY A 17 1.95 1.65 -12.71
C GLY A 17 0.48 1.69 -12.27
N THR A 18 -0.24 0.57 -12.35
CA THR A 18 -1.66 0.44 -11.95
C THR A 18 -1.85 0.00 -10.50
N SER A 19 -0.76 -0.39 -9.86
CA SER A 19 -0.71 -0.86 -8.49
C SER A 19 0.65 -0.55 -7.88
N PHE A 20 0.76 -0.69 -6.57
CA PHE A 20 2.03 -0.56 -5.86
C PHE A 20 2.28 -1.74 -4.93
N VAL A 21 3.56 -2.03 -4.72
CA VAL A 21 4.04 -3.11 -3.88
C VAL A 21 4.75 -2.53 -2.68
N VAL A 22 4.45 -3.06 -1.51
CA VAL A 22 5.18 -2.87 -0.26
C VAL A 22 5.95 -4.16 0.03
N SER A 23 7.26 -4.07 0.03
CA SER A 23 8.18 -5.17 0.31
C SER A 23 8.78 -5.01 1.69
N ASN A 24 9.14 -6.13 2.33
CA ASN A 24 9.72 -6.15 3.68
C ASN A 24 8.91 -5.30 4.67
N VAL A 25 7.64 -5.69 4.90
CA VAL A 25 6.69 -4.97 5.75
C VAL A 25 7.27 -4.57 7.11
N GLY A 26 8.14 -5.39 7.70
CA GLY A 26 8.79 -5.11 8.97
C GLY A 26 9.72 -3.89 8.92
N GLU A 27 10.56 -3.79 7.87
CA GLU A 27 11.42 -2.62 7.68
C GLU A 27 10.66 -1.41 7.15
N PHE A 28 9.70 -1.60 6.23
CA PHE A 28 8.82 -0.52 5.79
C PHE A 28 8.14 0.16 6.99
N SER A 29 7.64 -0.63 7.92
CA SER A 29 7.02 -0.16 9.16
C SER A 29 7.97 0.70 10.00
N ARG A 30 9.19 0.23 10.25
CA ARG A 30 10.16 0.96 11.08
C ARG A 30 10.72 2.20 10.39
N SER A 31 11.12 2.07 9.13
CA SER A 31 11.88 3.09 8.40
C SER A 31 10.99 4.13 7.74
N ILE A 32 9.88 3.70 7.14
CA ILE A 32 8.99 4.60 6.39
C ILE A 32 7.83 5.05 7.27
N LEU A 33 7.10 4.14 7.93
CA LEU A 33 5.97 4.58 8.75
C LEU A 33 6.43 5.37 9.98
N GLY A 34 7.54 4.97 10.61
CA GLY A 34 8.12 5.71 11.74
C GLY A 34 8.60 7.13 11.40
N SER A 35 8.97 7.40 10.13
CA SER A 35 9.41 8.73 9.69
C SER A 35 8.28 9.60 9.15
N HIS A 36 7.25 9.00 8.54
CA HIS A 36 6.13 9.71 7.93
C HIS A 36 4.87 9.81 8.81
N PHE A 37 4.73 8.96 9.84
CA PHE A 37 3.56 8.91 10.72
C PHE A 37 3.95 8.83 12.20
N LYS A 38 3.01 9.14 13.09
CA LYS A 38 3.21 9.07 14.56
C LYS A 38 3.28 7.63 15.12
N HIS A 39 3.19 6.62 14.26
CA HIS A 39 3.26 5.21 14.63
C HIS A 39 3.90 4.40 13.49
N ASN A 40 4.52 3.28 13.82
CA ASN A 40 5.11 2.35 12.87
C ASN A 40 4.20 1.15 12.55
N ASN A 41 2.90 1.20 12.90
CA ASN A 41 2.02 0.06 12.74
C ASN A 41 1.52 -0.08 11.29
N PHE A 42 1.92 -1.18 10.63
CA PHE A 42 1.46 -1.49 9.27
C PHE A 42 -0.05 -1.65 9.16
N SER A 43 -0.72 -2.20 10.18
CA SER A 43 -2.18 -2.37 10.17
C SER A 43 -2.91 -1.03 10.08
N SER A 44 -2.35 0.03 10.68
CA SER A 44 -2.90 1.39 10.54
C SER A 44 -2.73 1.93 9.12
N PHE A 45 -1.60 1.64 8.47
CA PHE A 45 -1.39 1.97 7.06
C PHE A 45 -2.40 1.24 6.16
N VAL A 46 -2.60 -0.07 6.38
CA VAL A 46 -3.62 -0.85 5.66
C VAL A 46 -5.02 -0.32 5.90
N ARG A 47 -5.34 0.08 7.14
CA ARG A 47 -6.64 0.71 7.45
C ARG A 47 -6.83 1.98 6.62
N GLN A 48 -5.84 2.87 6.55
CA GLN A 48 -5.94 4.06 5.70
C GLN A 48 -6.19 3.69 4.25
N LEU A 49 -5.44 2.75 3.68
CA LEU A 49 -5.66 2.25 2.33
C LEU A 49 -7.10 1.76 2.12
N ASN A 50 -7.62 0.94 3.03
CA ASN A 50 -8.99 0.45 2.96
C ASN A 50 -10.03 1.58 3.01
N MET A 51 -9.81 2.59 3.87
CA MET A 51 -10.69 3.76 3.95
C MET A 51 -10.72 4.56 2.65
N TYR A 52 -9.64 4.57 1.87
CA TYR A 52 -9.58 5.21 0.55
C TYR A 52 -9.94 4.24 -0.59
N GLY A 53 -10.46 3.04 -0.28
CA GLY A 53 -10.93 2.08 -1.29
C GLY A 53 -9.82 1.31 -2.01
N PHE A 54 -8.60 1.29 -1.48
CA PHE A 54 -7.56 0.42 -2.02
C PHE A 54 -7.85 -1.04 -1.66
N HIS A 55 -7.51 -1.94 -2.57
CA HIS A 55 -7.73 -3.38 -2.38
C HIS A 55 -6.41 -4.14 -2.51
N LYS A 56 -6.23 -5.13 -1.63
CA LYS A 56 -5.06 -6.03 -1.67
C LYS A 56 -5.16 -6.97 -2.87
N ILE A 57 -4.08 -7.05 -3.66
CA ILE A 57 -3.91 -8.04 -4.72
C ILE A 57 -3.21 -9.28 -4.13
N ASN A 58 -3.79 -10.46 -4.34
CA ASN A 58 -3.19 -11.74 -3.95
C ASN A 58 -2.68 -12.46 -5.21
N ARG A 59 -1.42 -12.25 -5.59
CA ARG A 59 -0.83 -12.90 -6.77
C ARG A 59 -0.49 -14.38 -6.55
N THR A 60 -0.10 -14.75 -5.32
CA THR A 60 0.29 -16.12 -4.98
C THR A 60 -0.84 -16.89 -4.30
N PRO A 61 -1.25 -18.05 -4.85
CA PRO A 61 -2.15 -18.97 -4.16
C PRO A 61 -1.60 -19.33 -2.77
N ARG A 62 -2.48 -19.50 -1.78
CA ARG A 62 -2.06 -19.83 -0.40
C ARG A 62 -1.16 -21.07 -0.33
N SER A 63 -1.35 -22.04 -1.21
CA SER A 63 -0.59 -23.29 -1.28
C SER A 63 0.85 -23.12 -1.78
N GLN A 64 1.18 -22.02 -2.45
CA GLN A 64 2.52 -21.76 -3.00
C GLN A 64 3.21 -20.55 -2.36
N ARG A 65 2.67 -20.05 -1.25
CA ARG A 65 3.16 -18.83 -0.63
C ARG A 65 4.47 -19.09 0.12
N THR A 66 5.53 -18.41 -0.30
CA THR A 66 6.82 -18.44 0.38
C THR A 66 6.89 -17.45 1.54
N SER A 67 7.93 -17.54 2.38
CA SER A 67 8.21 -16.56 3.43
C SER A 67 8.42 -15.15 2.86
N THR A 68 8.98 -15.02 1.66
CA THR A 68 9.16 -13.74 0.95
C THR A 68 7.82 -13.18 0.49
N ASP A 69 6.92 -14.02 -0.02
CA ASP A 69 5.55 -13.61 -0.38
C ASP A 69 4.75 -13.17 0.85
N ALA A 70 5.01 -13.77 2.02
CA ALA A 70 4.37 -13.36 3.26
C ALA A 70 4.77 -11.94 3.69
N GLN A 71 5.95 -11.47 3.26
CA GLN A 71 6.48 -10.13 3.55
C GLN A 71 6.21 -9.09 2.46
N THR A 72 5.51 -9.49 1.38
CA THR A 72 5.23 -8.63 0.23
C THR A 72 3.73 -8.41 0.08
N TRP A 73 3.31 -7.16 -0.06
CA TRP A 73 1.91 -6.77 -0.15
C TRP A 73 1.70 -5.85 -1.33
N GLU A 74 0.74 -6.18 -2.19
CA GLU A 74 0.38 -5.31 -3.31
C GLU A 74 -1.01 -4.73 -3.10
N PHE A 75 -1.17 -3.46 -3.42
CA PHE A 75 -2.43 -2.75 -3.37
C PHE A 75 -2.71 -2.04 -4.70
N SER A 76 -3.99 -1.99 -5.06
CA SER A 76 -4.47 -1.28 -6.24
C SER A 76 -5.67 -0.41 -5.94
N HIS A 77 -5.82 0.65 -6.72
CA HIS A 77 -7.01 1.47 -6.79
C HIS A 77 -7.12 2.01 -8.22
N HIS A 78 -8.30 1.92 -8.84
CA HIS A 78 -8.49 2.24 -10.26
C HIS A 78 -8.13 3.70 -10.63
N LYS A 79 -8.20 4.62 -9.66
CA LYS A 79 -7.79 6.03 -9.76
C LYS A 79 -6.39 6.34 -9.22
N PHE A 80 -5.66 5.35 -8.70
CA PHE A 80 -4.30 5.54 -8.21
C PHE A 80 -3.30 4.98 -9.22
N LEU A 81 -2.94 5.81 -10.21
CA LEU A 81 -2.11 5.40 -11.33
C LEU A 81 -0.83 6.24 -11.40
N ARG A 82 0.31 5.61 -11.73
CA ARG A 82 1.59 6.31 -11.91
C ARG A 82 1.47 7.34 -13.03
N GLY A 83 1.85 8.58 -12.74
CA GLY A 83 1.81 9.69 -13.71
C GLY A 83 0.43 10.33 -13.91
N ARG A 84 -0.58 9.94 -13.12
CA ARG A 84 -1.93 10.54 -13.14
C ARG A 84 -2.31 11.13 -11.78
N PRO A 85 -1.60 12.18 -11.31
CA PRO A 85 -1.92 12.84 -10.06
C PRO A 85 -3.29 13.52 -10.09
N ASP A 86 -3.80 13.86 -11.27
CA ASP A 86 -5.13 14.43 -11.49
C ASP A 86 -6.26 13.53 -10.99
N LEU A 87 -6.08 12.20 -11.02
CA LEU A 87 -7.07 11.25 -10.53
C LEU A 87 -7.11 11.13 -9.00
N LEU A 88 -6.10 11.66 -8.30
CA LEU A 88 -6.02 11.58 -6.84
C LEU A 88 -7.15 12.33 -6.15
N ASP A 89 -7.61 13.44 -6.74
CA ASP A 89 -8.74 14.22 -6.22
C ASP A 89 -10.04 13.42 -6.18
N GLU A 90 -10.15 12.39 -7.02
CA GLU A 90 -11.31 11.51 -7.06
C GLU A 90 -11.25 10.37 -6.04
N ILE A 91 -10.13 10.19 -5.32
CA ILE A 91 -9.98 9.19 -4.27
C ILE A 91 -10.48 9.79 -2.96
N LYS A 92 -11.74 9.51 -2.64
CA LYS A 92 -12.39 10.02 -1.42
C LYS A 92 -12.38 8.98 -0.30
N ARG A 93 -12.20 9.45 0.92
CA ARG A 93 -12.31 8.63 2.12
C ARG A 93 -13.75 8.13 2.24
N LYS A 94 -13.93 6.81 2.26
CA LYS A 94 -15.20 6.18 2.62
C LYS A 94 -15.47 6.51 4.10
N ALA A 95 -16.66 7.01 4.39
CA ALA A 95 -17.16 6.99 5.76
C ALA A 95 -17.22 5.51 6.16
N LEU A 96 -16.49 5.14 7.21
CA LEU A 96 -16.80 3.87 7.86
C LEU A 96 -18.13 4.15 8.52
N ASP A 97 -19.21 3.56 8.00
CA ASP A 97 -20.39 3.36 8.84
C ASP A 97 -19.87 2.71 10.13
N PRO A 98 -20.18 3.26 11.31
CA PRO A 98 -19.78 2.63 12.56
C PRO A 98 -20.30 1.18 12.53
N ASP A 99 -19.43 0.24 12.89
CA ASP A 99 -19.77 -1.17 13.04
C ASP A 99 -21.07 -1.25 13.88
N PRO A 100 -22.15 -1.90 13.41
CA PRO A 100 -23.42 -1.96 14.13
C PRO A 100 -23.30 -2.65 15.49
#